data_AF-Q31VK0-F1
#
_entry.id   AF-Q31VK0-F1
#
_cell.length_a   1.000
_cell.length_b   1.000
_cell.length_c   1.000
_cell.angle_alpha   90.00
_cell.angle_beta   90.00
_cell.angle_gamma   90.00
#
_symmetry.space_group_name_H-M   'P 1'
#
loop_
_entity.id
_entity.type
_entity.pdbx_description
1 polymer ?
#
loop_
_entity_poly.entity_id
_entity_poly.type
_entity_poly.pdbx_seq_one_letter_code
_entity_poly.pdbx_strand_id
1 'polypeptide(L)'
;MQNRKWILSSLVMTFFGIPILTQFLAAVVAMLGVGLAGIIEVCNILITPTSYLLLNIFMLALGALMLFFSGRVWAGDSAPEKREIAVWRQCLFLVPGLLILVGWIIALHLADYQFHQMGSGWLADLMLPWLGVLLVSVVGGEYWWIVIIPVGAHISFSLGYGRPTRHPLTGTSGLRCRNSLLFILLMLGFVAGYQGYLYKQLNPGVGVRENIDTWAWRPDKLNNQLTPLRGKPQIQFTQNWPRLDGATAAYPIYASAFYALSVIPEDFHTREYLESSRTPDAYNRIVKGDADIIFVAQPSGGQKKRAEESGITLLYTPFAREAFVFIVNADNPVNSLTEQQVRDIFSGAITNWRTVGGNDQEIQT
;
A
#
# COMPACT_ATOMS: atom_id res chain seq x y z
N MET A 1 -38.99 30.69 -8.19
CA MET A 1 -37.81 30.16 -8.93
C MET A 1 -36.47 30.33 -8.21
N GLN A 2 -36.32 31.25 -7.24
CA GLN A 2 -35.05 31.54 -6.54
C GLN A 2 -34.51 30.38 -5.66
N ASN A 3 -35.39 29.54 -5.10
CA ASN A 3 -35.00 28.42 -4.23
C ASN A 3 -34.30 27.24 -4.93
N ARG A 4 -34.39 27.08 -6.26
CA ARG A 4 -33.75 25.94 -6.96
C ARG A 4 -32.29 26.19 -7.35
N LYS A 5 -31.88 27.45 -7.53
CA LYS A 5 -30.52 27.80 -8.01
C LYS A 5 -29.42 27.47 -6.99
N TRP A 6 -29.66 27.72 -5.71
CA TRP A 6 -28.66 27.46 -4.67
C TRP A 6 -28.49 25.95 -4.39
N ILE A 7 -29.56 25.16 -4.53
CA ILE A 7 -29.52 23.70 -4.38
C ILE A 7 -28.69 23.09 -5.50
N LEU A 8 -28.97 23.45 -6.76
CA LEU A 8 -28.24 22.94 -7.91
C LEU A 8 -26.75 23.27 -7.84
N SER A 9 -26.40 24.53 -7.56
CA SER A 9 -24.98 24.93 -7.41
C SER A 9 -24.29 24.24 -6.24
N SER A 10 -25.00 23.99 -5.14
CA SER A 10 -24.48 23.17 -4.05
C SER A 10 -24.23 21.74 -4.47
N LEU A 11 -25.17 21.08 -5.15
CA LEU A 11 -25.00 19.70 -5.60
C LEU A 11 -23.82 19.57 -6.57
N VAL A 12 -23.70 20.50 -7.52
CA VAL A 12 -22.55 20.53 -8.46
C VAL A 12 -21.24 20.72 -7.70
N MET A 13 -21.18 21.66 -6.75
CA MET A 13 -19.98 21.88 -5.95
C MET A 13 -19.67 20.67 -5.07
N THR A 14 -20.67 20.04 -4.47
CA THR A 14 -20.56 18.86 -3.61
C THR A 14 -19.99 17.66 -4.37
N PHE A 15 -20.58 17.29 -5.52
CA PHE A 15 -20.26 16.03 -6.20
C PHE A 15 -19.16 16.15 -7.25
N PHE A 16 -18.86 17.35 -7.76
CA PHE A 16 -17.85 17.57 -8.79
C PHE A 16 -16.82 18.62 -8.38
N GLY A 17 -17.28 19.77 -7.87
CA GLY A 17 -16.39 20.88 -7.52
C GLY A 17 -15.34 20.53 -6.46
N ILE A 18 -15.76 20.02 -5.30
CA ILE A 18 -14.86 19.61 -4.21
C ILE A 18 -13.91 18.48 -4.66
N PRO A 19 -14.38 17.38 -5.29
CA PRO A 19 -13.48 16.33 -5.76
C PRO A 19 -12.46 16.79 -6.81
N ILE A 20 -12.87 17.57 -7.81
CA ILE A 20 -11.95 18.08 -8.86
C ILE A 20 -10.92 19.02 -8.22
N LEU A 21 -11.37 19.97 -7.39
CA LEU A 21 -10.49 20.90 -6.70
C LEU A 21 -9.49 20.15 -5.81
N THR A 22 -9.95 19.13 -5.09
CA THR A 22 -9.10 18.35 -4.19
C THR A 22 -8.03 17.60 -4.96
N GLN A 23 -8.38 16.96 -6.09
CA GLN A 23 -7.41 16.26 -6.93
C GLN A 23 -6.38 17.21 -7.55
N PHE A 24 -6.81 18.39 -7.99
CA PHE A 24 -5.90 19.42 -8.47
C PHE A 24 -4.93 19.88 -7.38
N LEU A 25 -5.45 20.20 -6.18
CA LEU A 25 -4.62 20.61 -5.04
C LEU A 25 -3.69 19.48 -4.58
N ALA A 26 -4.17 18.24 -4.56
CA ALA A 26 -3.37 17.06 -4.24
C ALA A 26 -2.22 16.88 -5.23
N ALA A 27 -2.43 17.11 -6.53
CA ALA A 27 -1.37 17.10 -7.53
C ALA A 27 -0.33 18.21 -7.29
N VAL A 28 -0.77 19.43 -6.94
CA VAL A 28 0.14 20.53 -6.58
C VAL A 28 0.98 20.20 -5.35
N VAL A 29 0.34 19.69 -4.29
CA VAL A 29 1.02 19.25 -3.08
C VAL A 29 1.98 18.10 -3.38
N ALA A 30 1.59 17.13 -4.20
CA ALA A 30 2.47 16.04 -4.62
C ALA A 30 3.70 16.52 -5.39
N MET A 31 3.56 17.49 -6.30
CA MET A 31 4.71 18.09 -7.00
C MET A 31 5.69 18.78 -6.05
N LEU A 32 5.18 19.48 -5.03
CA LEU A 32 6.03 20.04 -3.96
C LEU A 32 6.75 18.94 -3.17
N GLY A 33 6.07 17.82 -2.94
CA GLY A 33 6.63 16.64 -2.26
C GLY A 33 7.77 16.01 -3.05
N VAL A 34 7.62 15.85 -4.37
CA VAL A 34 8.67 15.37 -5.26
C VAL A 34 9.88 16.30 -5.25
N GLY A 35 9.64 17.62 -5.31
CA GLY A 35 10.71 18.61 -5.20
C GLY A 35 11.48 18.52 -3.87
N LEU A 36 10.76 18.34 -2.76
CA LEU A 36 11.36 18.17 -1.44
C LEU A 36 12.13 16.84 -1.34
N ALA A 37 11.61 15.75 -1.91
CA ALA A 37 12.29 14.45 -1.96
C ALA A 37 13.61 14.55 -2.74
N GLY A 38 13.64 15.26 -3.87
CA GLY A 38 14.87 15.51 -4.62
C GLY A 38 15.90 16.32 -3.82
N ILE A 39 15.48 17.30 -3.02
CA ILE A 39 16.38 18.03 -2.12
C ILE A 39 16.93 17.11 -1.02
N ILE A 40 16.09 16.25 -0.46
CA ILE A 40 16.50 15.27 0.56
C ILE A 40 17.57 14.31 0.01
N GLU A 41 17.39 13.84 -1.22
CA GLU A 41 18.35 12.98 -1.93
C GLU A 41 19.67 13.70 -2.18
N VAL A 42 19.65 14.93 -2.70
CA VAL A 42 20.84 15.75 -2.93
C VAL A 42 21.60 16.05 -1.63
N CYS A 43 20.87 16.30 -0.54
CA CYS A 43 21.45 16.61 0.77
C CYS A 43 21.83 15.37 1.58
N ASN A 44 21.63 14.15 1.04
CA ASN A 44 21.88 12.87 1.72
C ASN A 44 21.25 12.79 3.12
N ILE A 45 20.03 13.35 3.28
CA ILE A 45 19.32 13.34 4.56
C ILE A 45 18.64 11.98 4.71
N LEU A 46 18.93 11.28 5.80
CA LEU A 46 18.34 9.98 6.10
C LEU A 46 16.83 10.11 6.38
N ILE A 47 15.99 9.51 5.52
CA ILE A 47 14.55 9.43 5.75
C ILE A 47 14.26 8.27 6.70
N THR A 48 13.87 8.58 7.93
CA THR A 48 13.32 7.61 8.87
C THR A 48 11.80 7.42 8.66
N PRO A 49 11.21 6.29 9.08
CA PRO A 49 9.75 6.10 9.02
C PRO A 49 8.96 7.22 9.72
N THR A 50 9.49 7.77 10.82
CA THR A 50 8.91 8.91 11.54
C THR A 50 8.94 10.19 10.71
N SER A 51 10.05 10.48 10.03
CA SER A 51 10.15 11.65 9.15
C SER A 51 9.20 11.56 7.95
N TYR A 52 9.03 10.37 7.37
CA TYR A 52 8.07 10.11 6.30
C TYR A 52 6.62 10.29 6.77
N LEU A 53 6.27 9.79 7.95
CA LEU A 53 4.95 10.00 8.56
C LEU A 53 4.67 11.50 8.79
N LEU A 54 5.64 12.24 9.35
CA LEU A 54 5.50 13.68 9.57
C LEU A 54 5.31 14.44 8.26
N LEU A 55 6.02 14.07 7.21
CA LEU A 55 5.85 14.65 5.88
C LEU A 55 4.43 14.41 5.36
N ASN A 56 3.91 13.19 5.46
CA ASN A 56 2.53 12.89 5.04
C ASN A 56 1.50 13.70 5.83
N ILE A 57 1.66 13.82 7.15
CA ILE A 57 0.78 14.63 8.00
C ILE A 57 0.82 16.11 7.57
N PHE A 58 2.02 16.65 7.32
CA PHE A 58 2.19 18.02 6.85
C PHE A 58 1.47 18.26 5.51
N MET A 59 1.63 17.34 4.55
CA MET A 59 0.98 17.45 3.24
C MET A 59 -0.55 17.41 3.32
N LEU A 60 -1.10 16.52 4.16
CA LEU A 60 -2.54 16.46 4.41
C LEU A 60 -3.06 17.75 5.07
N ALA A 61 -2.33 18.27 6.05
CA ALA A 61 -2.69 19.51 6.72
C ALA A 61 -2.67 20.70 5.75
N LEU A 62 -1.67 20.76 4.87
CA LEU A 62 -1.57 21.78 3.82
C LEU A 62 -2.75 21.70 2.84
N GLY A 63 -3.09 20.50 2.36
CA GLY A 63 -4.24 20.28 1.48
C GLY A 63 -5.57 20.67 2.16
N ALA A 64 -5.77 20.27 3.42
CA ALA A 64 -6.92 20.65 4.22
C ALA A 64 -7.04 22.18 4.38
N LEU A 65 -5.92 22.87 4.63
CA LEU A 65 -5.88 24.33 4.74
C LEU A 65 -6.25 25.02 3.42
N MET A 66 -5.71 24.55 2.29
CA MET A 66 -6.06 25.06 0.96
C MET A 66 -7.55 24.88 0.65
N LEU A 67 -8.13 23.74 0.99
CA LEU A 67 -9.57 23.48 0.84
C LEU A 67 -10.43 24.32 1.76
N PHE A 68 -9.98 24.57 2.99
CA PHE A 68 -10.64 25.51 3.91
C PHE A 68 -10.69 26.93 3.32
N PHE A 69 -9.57 27.43 2.80
CA PHE A 69 -9.56 28.76 2.16
C PHE A 69 -10.41 28.79 0.89
N SER A 70 -10.41 27.73 0.10
CA SER A 70 -11.26 27.60 -1.09
C SER A 70 -12.75 27.65 -0.73
N GLY A 71 -13.15 26.95 0.34
CA GLY A 71 -14.50 27.02 0.88
C GLY A 71 -14.86 28.44 1.34
N ARG A 72 -13.91 29.15 1.96
CA ARG A 72 -14.08 30.54 2.40
C ARG A 72 -14.24 31.52 1.22
N VAL A 73 -13.45 31.37 0.15
CA VAL A 73 -13.57 32.17 -1.08
C VAL A 73 -14.95 31.93 -1.70
N TRP A 74 -15.33 30.66 -1.85
CA TRP A 74 -16.63 30.30 -2.39
C TRP A 74 -17.81 30.81 -1.54
N ALA A 75 -17.64 30.89 -0.22
CA ALA A 75 -18.61 31.53 0.65
C ALA A 75 -18.79 33.03 0.37
N GLY A 76 -17.75 33.73 -0.05
CA GLY A 76 -17.83 35.13 -0.46
C GLY A 76 -18.61 35.30 -1.77
N ASP A 77 -18.25 34.51 -2.78
CA ASP A 77 -18.81 34.64 -4.14
C ASP A 77 -20.23 34.08 -4.27
N SER A 78 -20.57 33.08 -3.45
CA SER A 78 -21.82 32.33 -3.54
C SER A 78 -22.70 32.46 -2.28
N ALA A 79 -22.45 33.47 -1.43
CA ALA A 79 -23.24 33.70 -0.21
C ALA A 79 -24.74 33.84 -0.54
N PRO A 80 -25.62 32.99 0.03
CA PRO A 80 -27.05 33.21 -0.10
C PRO A 80 -27.49 34.42 0.73
N GLU A 81 -28.46 35.19 0.22
CA GLU A 81 -29.06 36.34 0.92
C GLU A 81 -29.53 36.00 2.34
N LYS A 82 -30.02 34.77 2.54
CA LYS A 82 -30.44 34.25 3.85
C LYS A 82 -29.36 33.36 4.45
N ARG A 83 -28.90 33.72 5.65
CA ARG A 83 -27.90 32.95 6.42
C ARG A 83 -28.34 31.50 6.68
N GLU A 84 -29.64 31.23 6.83
CA GLU A 84 -30.16 29.86 7.02
C GLU A 84 -29.88 28.95 5.83
N ILE A 85 -29.94 29.49 4.60
CA ILE A 85 -29.64 28.73 3.39
C ILE A 85 -28.16 28.33 3.39
N ALA A 86 -27.26 29.19 3.89
CA ALA A 86 -25.84 28.85 4.00
C ALA A 86 -25.62 27.64 4.91
N VAL A 87 -26.39 27.51 5.99
CA VAL A 87 -26.30 26.35 6.89
C VAL A 87 -26.78 25.07 6.19
N TRP A 88 -27.86 25.12 5.42
CA TRP A 88 -28.31 23.97 4.63
C TRP A 88 -27.31 23.55 3.56
N ARG A 89 -26.60 24.50 2.95
CA ARG A 89 -25.52 24.20 2.00
C ARG A 89 -24.35 23.50 2.68
N GLN A 90 -24.00 23.86 3.91
CA GLN A 90 -23.00 23.11 4.71
C GLN A 90 -23.42 21.66 4.92
N CYS A 91 -24.69 21.40 5.23
CA CYS A 91 -25.19 20.03 5.34
C CYS A 91 -24.96 19.25 4.04
N LEU A 92 -25.29 19.85 2.89
CA LEU A 92 -25.06 19.23 1.57
C LEU A 92 -23.57 18.94 1.28
N PHE A 93 -22.64 19.78 1.76
CA PHE A 93 -21.21 19.51 1.60
C PHE A 93 -20.70 18.36 2.46
N LEU A 94 -21.35 18.08 3.58
CA LEU A 94 -20.95 17.01 4.51
C LEU A 94 -21.51 15.63 4.12
N VAL A 95 -22.64 15.58 3.40
CA VAL A 95 -23.32 14.33 3.05
C VAL A 95 -22.42 13.33 2.32
N PRO A 96 -21.66 13.68 1.26
CA PRO A 96 -20.81 12.68 0.62
C PRO A 96 -19.67 12.21 1.51
N GLY A 97 -19.07 13.10 2.31
CA GLY A 97 -18.07 12.68 3.31
C GLY A 97 -18.63 11.65 4.29
N LEU A 98 -19.88 11.81 4.71
CA LEU A 98 -20.59 10.83 5.53
C LEU A 98 -20.80 9.49 4.80
N LEU A 99 -21.30 9.54 3.56
CA LEU A 99 -21.55 8.34 2.76
C LEU A 99 -20.26 7.57 2.47
N ILE A 100 -19.15 8.26 2.20
CA ILE A 100 -17.83 7.65 1.98
C ILE A 100 -17.32 7.01 3.26
N LEU A 101 -17.50 7.65 4.42
CA LEU A 101 -17.02 7.12 5.70
C LEU A 101 -17.82 5.89 6.15
N VAL A 102 -19.16 5.96 6.10
CA VAL A 102 -20.02 4.77 6.27
C VAL A 102 -19.63 3.70 5.24
N GLY A 103 -19.33 4.18 4.05
CA GLY A 103 -18.87 3.43 2.90
C GLY A 103 -17.72 2.48 3.24
N TRP A 104 -16.64 3.14 3.60
CA TRP A 104 -15.41 2.55 4.07
C TRP A 104 -15.62 1.58 5.24
N ILE A 105 -16.39 1.98 6.25
CA ILE A 105 -16.57 1.18 7.47
C ILE A 105 -17.21 -0.16 7.16
N ILE A 106 -18.29 -0.17 6.36
CA ILE A 106 -18.96 -1.41 5.96
C ILE A 106 -18.04 -2.23 5.06
N ALA A 107 -17.40 -1.61 4.07
CA ALA A 107 -16.52 -2.31 3.14
C ALA A 107 -15.35 -3.00 3.84
N LEU A 108 -14.70 -2.31 4.79
CA LEU A 108 -13.56 -2.86 5.54
C LEU A 108 -13.99 -3.96 6.49
N HIS A 109 -15.16 -3.84 7.10
CA HIS A 109 -15.70 -4.86 7.98
C HIS A 109 -16.10 -6.13 7.23
N LEU A 110 -16.76 -6.00 6.07
CA LEU A 110 -17.13 -7.14 5.21
C LEU A 110 -15.91 -7.84 4.58
N ALA A 111 -14.79 -7.14 4.49
CA ALA A 111 -13.53 -7.67 3.97
C ALA A 111 -12.65 -8.28 5.08
N ASP A 112 -13.20 -8.54 6.28
CA ASP A 112 -12.46 -9.04 7.45
C ASP A 112 -11.17 -8.25 7.73
N TYR A 113 -11.23 -6.93 7.56
CA TYR A 113 -10.09 -6.02 7.70
C TYR A 113 -8.92 -6.35 6.76
N GLN A 114 -9.18 -6.88 5.57
CA GLN A 114 -8.18 -7.16 4.54
C GLN A 114 -8.47 -6.40 3.24
N PHE A 115 -7.59 -5.48 2.87
CA PHE A 115 -7.83 -4.59 1.72
C PHE A 115 -8.01 -5.32 0.39
N HIS A 116 -7.29 -6.41 0.15
CA HIS A 116 -7.40 -7.18 -1.09
C HIS A 116 -8.75 -7.90 -1.26
N GLN A 117 -9.52 -8.04 -0.18
CA GLN A 117 -10.84 -8.66 -0.18
C GLN A 117 -11.98 -7.64 -0.27
N MET A 118 -11.69 -6.34 -0.28
CA MET A 118 -12.71 -5.31 -0.47
C MET A 118 -13.35 -5.44 -1.86
N GLY A 119 -14.58 -5.96 -1.88
CA GLY A 119 -15.38 -6.12 -3.09
C GLY A 119 -15.65 -4.79 -3.81
N SER A 120 -15.54 -4.81 -5.14
CA SER A 120 -15.42 -3.64 -6.02
C SER A 120 -16.71 -2.88 -6.35
N GLY A 121 -17.88 -3.31 -5.86
CA GLY A 121 -19.16 -2.77 -6.36
C GLY A 121 -19.42 -1.32 -5.94
N TRP A 122 -19.91 -1.14 -4.73
CA TRP A 122 -20.52 0.12 -4.29
C TRP A 122 -19.51 1.19 -3.84
N LEU A 123 -18.35 0.79 -3.32
CA LEU A 123 -17.28 1.72 -2.96
C LEU A 123 -16.67 2.35 -4.21
N ALA A 124 -16.54 1.59 -5.31
CA ALA A 124 -16.02 2.12 -6.58
C ALA A 124 -16.95 3.18 -7.18
N ASP A 125 -18.27 2.97 -7.12
CA ASP A 125 -19.26 3.95 -7.59
C ASP A 125 -19.20 5.27 -6.79
N LEU A 126 -19.08 5.18 -5.46
CA LEU A 126 -18.88 6.36 -4.59
C LEU A 126 -17.54 7.06 -4.85
N MET A 127 -16.54 6.32 -5.35
CA MET A 127 -15.20 6.83 -5.68
C MET A 127 -15.08 7.34 -7.12
N LEU A 128 -16.14 7.32 -7.93
CA LEU A 128 -16.09 7.82 -9.31
C LEU A 128 -15.70 9.32 -9.40
N PRO A 129 -16.13 10.22 -8.50
CA PRO A 129 -15.60 11.57 -8.44
C PRO A 129 -14.14 11.66 -7.97
N TRP A 130 -13.61 10.58 -7.40
CA TRP A 130 -12.32 10.47 -6.72
C TRP A 130 -11.34 9.52 -7.43
N LEU A 131 -11.51 9.31 -8.74
CA LEU A 131 -10.70 8.36 -9.52
C LEU A 131 -9.19 8.56 -9.38
N GLY A 132 -8.70 9.81 -9.29
CA GLY A 132 -7.28 10.07 -9.06
C GLY A 132 -6.80 9.56 -7.69
N VAL A 133 -7.60 9.73 -6.64
CA VAL A 133 -7.29 9.20 -5.30
C VAL A 133 -7.32 7.67 -5.32
N LEU A 134 -8.33 7.09 -5.96
CA LEU A 134 -8.44 5.64 -6.11
C LEU A 134 -7.22 5.05 -6.84
N LEU A 135 -6.80 5.67 -7.95
CA LEU A 135 -5.66 5.23 -8.73
C LEU A 135 -4.35 5.30 -7.93
N VAL A 136 -4.11 6.41 -7.22
CA VAL A 136 -2.93 6.56 -6.37
C VAL A 136 -2.92 5.55 -5.22
N SER A 137 -4.07 5.29 -4.60
CA SER A 137 -4.20 4.26 -3.56
C SER A 137 -3.92 2.85 -4.07
N VAL A 138 -4.45 2.50 -5.23
CA VAL A 138 -4.25 1.17 -5.83
C VAL A 138 -2.80 0.98 -6.25
N VAL A 139 -2.20 1.98 -6.89
CA VAL A 139 -0.78 1.91 -7.32
C VAL A 139 0.17 1.95 -6.13
N GLY A 140 -0.11 2.79 -5.14
CA GLY A 140 0.73 2.96 -3.95
C GLY A 140 0.54 1.87 -2.88
N GLY A 141 -0.52 1.07 -2.96
CA GLY A 141 -0.88 0.08 -1.94
C GLY A 141 -1.45 0.68 -0.64
N GLU A 142 -1.62 2.00 -0.58
CA GLU A 142 -2.09 2.75 0.59
C GLU A 142 -3.59 3.07 0.44
N TYR A 143 -4.43 2.12 0.86
CA TYR A 143 -5.88 2.21 0.69
C TYR A 143 -6.55 3.22 1.61
N TRP A 144 -5.92 3.61 2.73
CA TRP A 144 -6.47 4.60 3.67
C TRP A 144 -6.72 5.98 3.03
N TRP A 145 -6.02 6.32 1.94
CA TRP A 145 -6.27 7.59 1.24
C TRP A 145 -7.67 7.68 0.63
N ILE A 146 -8.29 6.54 0.31
CA ILE A 146 -9.66 6.44 -0.24
C ILE A 146 -10.70 7.01 0.74
N VAL A 147 -10.43 6.96 2.06
CA VAL A 147 -11.32 7.53 3.08
C VAL A 147 -10.80 8.87 3.62
N ILE A 148 -9.50 8.99 3.90
CA ILE A 148 -8.93 10.19 4.55
C ILE A 148 -9.08 11.43 3.66
N ILE A 149 -8.72 11.33 2.38
CA ILE A 149 -8.70 12.48 1.47
C ILE A 149 -10.14 12.97 1.19
N PRO A 150 -11.10 12.13 0.78
CA PRO A 150 -12.44 12.60 0.49
C PRO A 150 -13.17 13.14 1.72
N VAL A 151 -13.12 12.44 2.85
CA VAL A 151 -13.80 12.85 4.09
C VAL A 151 -13.18 14.15 4.61
N GLY A 152 -11.86 14.22 4.65
CA GLY A 152 -11.13 15.43 5.04
C GLY A 152 -11.44 16.62 4.14
N ALA A 153 -11.54 16.40 2.83
CA ALA A 153 -11.86 17.46 1.88
C ALA A 153 -13.26 18.06 2.10
N HIS A 154 -14.27 17.20 2.27
CA HIS A 154 -15.64 17.63 2.54
C HIS A 154 -15.76 18.39 3.87
N ILE A 155 -15.07 17.93 4.93
CA ILE A 155 -15.05 18.61 6.22
C ILE A 155 -14.35 19.97 6.10
N SER A 156 -13.12 20.00 5.56
CA SER A 156 -12.31 21.22 5.44
C SER A 156 -12.99 22.29 4.59
N PHE A 157 -13.53 21.91 3.43
CA PHE A 157 -14.27 22.83 2.58
C PHE A 157 -15.53 23.38 3.27
N SER A 158 -16.31 22.51 3.93
CA SER A 158 -17.54 22.89 4.65
C SER A 158 -17.25 23.86 5.82
N LEU A 159 -16.18 23.61 6.58
CA LEU A 159 -15.72 24.50 7.65
C LEU A 159 -15.28 25.87 7.13
N GLY A 160 -14.54 25.87 6.01
CA GLY A 160 -14.14 27.09 5.30
C GLY A 160 -15.35 27.91 4.87
N TYR A 161 -16.31 27.23 4.23
CA TYR A 161 -17.54 27.84 3.77
C TYR A 161 -18.40 28.39 4.91
N GLY A 162 -18.44 27.71 6.05
CA GLY A 162 -19.25 28.14 7.19
C GLY A 162 -18.65 29.22 8.06
N ARG A 163 -17.36 29.55 7.87
CA ARG A 163 -16.65 30.53 8.70
C ARG A 163 -17.28 31.93 8.72
N PRO A 164 -17.75 32.51 7.59
CA PRO A 164 -18.41 33.83 7.60
C PRO A 164 -19.73 33.84 8.37
N THR A 165 -20.42 32.70 8.44
CA THR A 165 -21.71 32.53 9.12
C THR A 165 -21.61 31.99 10.55
N ARG A 166 -20.43 32.09 11.19
CA ARG A 166 -20.15 31.51 12.52
C ARG A 166 -20.83 32.24 13.71
N HIS A 167 -21.29 33.46 13.51
CA HIS A 167 -21.98 34.26 14.53
C HIS A 167 -23.45 33.83 14.68
N PRO A 168 -24.08 33.99 15.86
CA PRO A 168 -25.13 33.08 16.30
C PRO A 168 -26.41 33.19 15.47
N LEU A 169 -26.69 32.11 14.74
CA LEU A 169 -28.05 31.65 14.48
C LEU A 169 -28.37 30.68 15.61
N THR A 170 -29.27 31.01 16.52
CA THR A 170 -29.73 30.08 17.57
C THR A 170 -31.08 29.47 17.17
N GLY A 171 -31.23 28.15 17.35
CA GLY A 171 -32.53 27.47 17.23
C GLY A 171 -32.99 27.02 15.82
N THR A 172 -32.23 27.24 14.75
CA THR A 172 -32.67 26.85 13.40
C THR A 172 -32.52 25.34 13.14
N SER A 173 -33.44 24.76 12.36
CA SER A 173 -33.40 23.31 12.00
C SER A 173 -32.16 22.95 11.18
N GLY A 174 -31.68 23.86 10.32
CA GLY A 174 -30.44 23.65 9.55
C GLY A 174 -29.21 23.54 10.45
N LEU A 175 -29.13 24.35 11.52
CA LEU A 175 -28.00 24.30 12.45
C LEU A 175 -27.97 22.99 13.23
N ARG A 176 -29.14 22.54 13.68
CA ARG A 176 -29.31 21.23 14.32
C ARG A 176 -28.85 20.10 13.39
N CYS A 177 -29.33 20.10 12.15
CA CYS A 177 -28.93 19.12 11.14
C CYS A 177 -27.41 19.11 10.90
N ARG A 178 -26.78 20.27 10.69
CA ARG A 178 -25.33 20.37 10.50
C ARG A 178 -24.56 19.83 11.70
N ASN A 179 -24.93 20.24 12.92
CA ASN A 179 -24.24 19.80 14.13
C ASN A 179 -24.40 18.29 14.34
N SER A 180 -25.59 17.74 14.06
CA SER A 180 -25.80 16.29 14.08
C SER A 180 -24.92 15.57 13.05
N LEU A 181 -24.81 16.08 11.82
CA LEU A 181 -23.93 15.50 10.79
C LEU A 181 -22.46 15.51 11.23
N LEU A 182 -21.97 16.63 11.78
CA LEU A 182 -20.60 16.72 12.30
C LEU A 182 -20.36 15.76 13.48
N PHE A 183 -21.34 15.61 14.37
CA PHE A 183 -21.27 14.67 15.48
C PHE A 183 -21.22 13.22 14.99
N ILE A 184 -22.07 12.86 14.02
CA ILE A 184 -22.07 11.53 13.40
C ILE A 184 -20.74 11.25 12.70
N LEU A 185 -20.22 12.22 11.92
CA LEU A 185 -18.90 12.11 11.30
C LEU A 185 -17.78 11.89 12.33
N LEU A 186 -17.83 12.57 13.47
CA LEU A 186 -16.86 12.38 14.54
C LEU A 186 -16.95 10.96 15.12
N MET A 187 -18.16 10.48 15.44
CA MET A 187 -18.37 9.13 15.96
C MET A 187 -17.92 8.05 14.98
N LEU A 188 -18.27 8.18 13.70
CA LEU A 188 -17.80 7.27 12.65
C LEU A 188 -16.29 7.37 12.43
N GLY A 189 -15.70 8.55 12.64
CA GLY A 189 -14.25 8.73 12.63
C GLY A 189 -13.56 7.90 13.71
N PHE A 190 -14.12 7.85 14.92
CA PHE A 190 -13.64 6.94 15.97
C PHE A 190 -13.80 5.46 15.58
N VAL A 191 -14.92 5.08 14.95
CA VAL A 191 -15.13 3.71 14.45
C VAL A 191 -14.07 3.35 13.40
N ALA A 192 -13.86 4.20 12.39
CA ALA A 192 -12.83 3.98 11.37
C ALA A 192 -11.42 3.94 11.96
N GLY A 193 -11.14 4.78 12.97
CA GLY A 193 -9.88 4.74 13.73
C GLY A 193 -9.70 3.42 14.47
N TYR A 194 -10.76 2.89 15.08
CA TYR A 194 -10.74 1.57 15.71
C TYR A 194 -10.57 0.44 14.69
N GLN A 195 -11.18 0.53 13.49
CA GLN A 195 -10.90 -0.41 12.41
C GLN A 195 -9.45 -0.34 11.93
N GLY A 196 -8.82 0.85 11.95
CA GLY A 196 -7.39 1.00 11.67
C GLY A 196 -6.51 0.33 12.71
N TYR A 197 -6.91 0.41 13.99
CA TYR A 197 -6.27 -0.35 15.07
C TYR A 197 -6.42 -1.87 14.88
N LEU A 198 -7.64 -2.36 14.60
CA LEU A 198 -7.89 -3.78 14.33
C LEU A 198 -7.14 -4.27 13.09
N TYR A 199 -7.14 -3.49 12.02
CA TYR A 199 -6.36 -3.78 10.81
C TYR A 199 -4.90 -4.03 11.15
N LYS A 200 -4.29 -3.16 11.96
CA LYS A 200 -2.89 -3.30 12.39
C LYS A 200 -2.68 -4.52 13.29
N GLN A 201 -3.63 -4.87 14.14
CA GLN A 201 -3.53 -6.05 15.00
C GLN A 201 -3.66 -7.36 14.21
N LEU A 202 -4.59 -7.42 13.26
CA LEU A 202 -4.85 -8.59 12.43
C LEU A 202 -3.86 -8.71 11.25
N ASN A 203 -3.24 -7.60 10.86
CA ASN A 203 -2.23 -7.52 9.82
C ASN A 203 -1.02 -6.76 10.38
N PRO A 204 -0.21 -7.37 11.27
CA PRO A 204 0.89 -6.70 11.98
C PRO A 204 1.97 -6.08 11.07
N GLY A 205 1.88 -6.25 9.74
CA GLY A 205 2.68 -5.48 8.79
C GLY A 205 4.18 -5.80 8.82
N VAL A 206 4.61 -6.71 9.70
CA VAL A 206 5.97 -7.27 9.70
C VAL A 206 6.01 -8.46 8.75
N GLY A 207 5.56 -8.24 7.51
CA GLY A 207 6.00 -9.08 6.41
C GLY A 207 7.40 -8.60 6.06
N VAL A 208 8.43 -9.38 6.36
CA VAL A 208 9.70 -9.25 5.63
C VAL A 208 9.31 -9.39 4.16
N ARG A 209 9.50 -8.32 3.36
CA ARG A 209 9.24 -8.42 1.93
C ARG A 209 10.20 -9.48 1.38
N GLU A 210 9.67 -10.64 0.99
CA GLU A 210 10.41 -11.71 0.29
C GLU A 210 10.73 -11.32 -1.16
N ASN A 211 11.04 -10.05 -1.41
CA ASN A 211 11.44 -9.56 -2.72
C ASN A 211 12.95 -9.30 -2.70
N ILE A 212 13.65 -9.93 -3.64
CA ILE A 212 15.04 -9.64 -3.92
C ILE A 212 15.13 -8.55 -4.99
N ASP A 213 16.06 -7.61 -4.83
CA ASP A 213 16.38 -6.66 -5.90
C ASP A 213 17.16 -7.39 -7.01
N THR A 214 16.44 -7.90 -8.01
CA THR A 214 17.05 -8.59 -9.15
C THR A 214 17.97 -7.68 -9.97
N TRP A 215 17.77 -6.35 -9.90
CA TRP A 215 18.64 -5.37 -10.56
C TRP A 215 20.06 -5.40 -9.99
N ALA A 216 20.23 -5.72 -8.71
CA ALA A 216 21.55 -5.85 -8.08
C ALA A 216 22.42 -6.96 -8.68
N TRP A 217 21.82 -7.89 -9.43
CA TRP A 217 22.49 -9.05 -10.02
C TRP A 217 22.76 -8.89 -11.53
N ARG A 218 22.70 -7.68 -12.06
CA ARG A 218 23.02 -7.40 -13.47
C ARG A 218 24.51 -7.18 -13.71
N PRO A 219 25.10 -7.69 -14.80
CA PRO A 219 26.53 -7.55 -15.08
C PRO A 219 26.95 -6.11 -15.38
N ASP A 220 26.05 -5.30 -15.95
CA ASP A 220 26.29 -3.89 -16.28
C ASP A 220 26.25 -2.95 -15.05
N LYS A 221 25.80 -3.43 -13.89
CA LYS A 221 25.75 -2.63 -12.67
C LYS A 221 27.13 -2.57 -12.02
N LEU A 222 27.59 -1.34 -11.73
CA LEU A 222 28.76 -1.10 -10.90
C LEU A 222 28.52 -1.66 -9.49
N ASN A 223 29.45 -2.45 -8.97
CA ASN A 223 29.31 -3.19 -7.69
C ASN A 223 28.08 -4.10 -7.65
N ASN A 224 27.84 -4.85 -8.73
CA ASN A 224 26.83 -5.91 -8.72
C ASN A 224 27.15 -7.00 -7.68
N GLN A 225 26.11 -7.76 -7.30
CA GLN A 225 26.21 -8.82 -6.30
C GLN A 225 26.57 -10.19 -6.90
N LEU A 226 26.86 -10.27 -8.21
CA LEU A 226 27.17 -11.54 -8.88
C LEU A 226 28.38 -12.21 -8.23
N THR A 227 28.26 -13.50 -7.99
CA THR A 227 29.37 -14.30 -7.49
C THR A 227 30.15 -14.86 -8.67
N PRO A 228 31.42 -14.46 -8.88
CA PRO A 228 32.21 -14.94 -10.00
C PRO A 228 32.58 -16.41 -9.83
N LEU A 229 32.80 -17.10 -10.96
CA LEU A 229 33.30 -18.47 -10.94
C LEU A 229 34.73 -18.54 -10.42
N ARG A 230 35.03 -19.59 -9.67
CA ARG A 230 36.39 -19.93 -9.27
C ARG A 230 37.08 -20.67 -10.41
N GLY A 231 37.63 -19.91 -11.36
CA GLY A 231 38.33 -20.43 -12.53
C GLY A 231 37.48 -20.38 -13.80
N LYS A 232 37.97 -21.05 -14.86
CA LYS A 232 37.29 -21.06 -16.16
C LYS A 232 36.06 -21.96 -16.13
N PRO A 233 34.93 -21.54 -16.73
CA PRO A 233 33.75 -22.38 -16.84
C PRO A 233 34.06 -23.62 -17.70
N GLN A 234 33.57 -24.79 -17.28
CA GLN A 234 33.69 -26.03 -18.07
C GLN A 234 32.68 -26.07 -19.23
N ILE A 235 31.59 -25.31 -19.12
CA ILE A 235 30.52 -25.20 -20.10
C ILE A 235 30.23 -23.71 -20.30
N GLN A 236 30.03 -23.31 -21.55
CA GLN A 236 29.65 -21.94 -21.88
C GLN A 236 28.54 -21.94 -22.95
N PHE A 237 27.46 -21.22 -22.67
CA PHE A 237 26.31 -21.06 -23.56
C PHE A 237 26.52 -19.86 -24.46
N THR A 238 26.62 -20.11 -25.76
CA THR A 238 26.69 -19.07 -26.82
C THR A 238 25.42 -19.04 -27.67
N GLN A 239 24.57 -20.05 -27.53
CA GLN A 239 23.29 -20.24 -28.20
C GLN A 239 22.43 -21.18 -27.33
N ASN A 240 21.11 -21.19 -27.57
CA ASN A 240 20.15 -22.03 -26.81
C ASN A 240 20.30 -21.87 -25.30
N TRP A 241 20.33 -20.62 -24.82
CA TRP A 241 20.44 -20.32 -23.39
C TRP A 241 19.29 -20.97 -22.61
N PRO A 242 19.57 -21.60 -21.46
CA PRO A 242 18.52 -22.21 -20.66
C PRO A 242 17.66 -21.12 -20.01
N ARG A 243 16.34 -21.32 -19.97
CA ARG A 243 15.41 -20.50 -19.20
C ARG A 243 15.42 -20.96 -17.76
N LEU A 244 15.95 -20.11 -16.88
CA LEU A 244 16.11 -20.35 -15.45
C LEU A 244 15.03 -19.61 -14.66
N ASP A 245 14.54 -20.26 -13.61
CA ASP A 245 13.61 -19.69 -12.64
C ASP A 245 13.80 -20.33 -11.26
N GLY A 246 13.13 -19.84 -10.22
CA GLY A 246 13.17 -20.52 -8.93
C GLY A 246 12.70 -19.72 -7.73
N ALA A 247 13.07 -20.23 -6.56
CA ALA A 247 12.84 -19.60 -5.27
C ALA A 247 13.62 -18.27 -5.15
N THR A 248 13.04 -17.28 -4.49
CA THR A 248 13.71 -15.99 -4.21
C THR A 248 15.04 -16.20 -3.48
N ALA A 249 15.07 -17.08 -2.47
CA ALA A 249 16.27 -17.38 -1.69
C ALA A 249 17.42 -17.94 -2.54
N ALA A 250 17.11 -18.62 -3.65
CA ALA A 250 18.10 -19.22 -4.53
C ALA A 250 18.53 -18.29 -5.69
N TYR A 251 17.85 -17.15 -5.91
CA TYR A 251 18.15 -16.21 -7.00
C TYR A 251 19.62 -15.79 -7.10
N PRO A 252 20.31 -15.47 -5.99
CA PRO A 252 21.75 -15.21 -5.99
C PRO A 252 22.58 -16.27 -6.74
N ILE A 253 22.23 -17.54 -6.55
CA ILE A 253 22.97 -18.69 -7.09
C ILE A 253 22.73 -18.82 -8.58
N TYR A 254 21.46 -18.90 -9.00
CA TYR A 254 21.15 -19.16 -10.40
C TYR A 254 21.33 -17.95 -11.31
N ALA A 255 21.17 -16.72 -10.80
CA ALA A 255 21.56 -15.52 -11.54
C ALA A 255 23.08 -15.51 -11.79
N SER A 256 23.89 -15.78 -10.75
CA SER A 256 25.35 -15.87 -10.91
C SER A 256 25.76 -16.95 -11.90
N ALA A 257 25.14 -18.13 -11.81
CA ALA A 257 25.39 -19.21 -12.76
C ALA A 257 24.98 -18.82 -14.19
N PHE A 258 23.81 -18.19 -14.37
CA PHE A 258 23.34 -17.74 -15.68
C PHE A 258 24.37 -16.83 -16.35
N TYR A 259 24.76 -15.74 -15.68
CA TYR A 259 25.68 -14.76 -16.26
C TYR A 259 27.10 -15.30 -16.41
N ALA A 260 27.58 -16.14 -15.50
CA ALA A 260 28.93 -16.67 -15.58
C ALA A 260 29.10 -17.79 -16.61
N LEU A 261 28.02 -18.50 -16.95
CA LEU A 261 28.04 -19.57 -17.95
C LEU A 261 27.56 -19.10 -19.33
N SER A 262 27.03 -17.88 -19.47
CA SER A 262 26.46 -17.39 -20.72
C SER A 262 27.32 -16.30 -21.37
N VAL A 263 27.51 -16.41 -22.68
CA VAL A 263 27.92 -15.28 -23.53
C VAL A 263 26.64 -14.58 -23.98
N ILE A 264 26.46 -13.33 -23.59
CA ILE A 264 25.24 -12.57 -23.81
C ILE A 264 25.48 -11.54 -24.93
N PRO A 265 24.75 -11.62 -26.07
CA PRO A 265 24.84 -10.62 -27.12
C PRO A 265 24.18 -9.29 -26.71
N GLU A 266 24.47 -8.21 -27.44
CA GLU A 266 23.96 -6.86 -27.10
C GLU A 266 22.43 -6.75 -27.14
N ASP A 267 21.76 -7.50 -28.02
CA ASP A 267 20.31 -7.51 -28.22
C ASP A 267 19.57 -8.55 -27.34
N PHE A 268 20.24 -9.16 -26.38
CA PHE A 268 19.69 -10.24 -25.57
C PHE A 268 18.62 -9.77 -24.57
N HIS A 269 17.44 -10.39 -24.60
CA HIS A 269 16.35 -10.12 -23.65
C HIS A 269 16.44 -11.02 -22.41
N THR A 270 17.30 -10.66 -21.46
CA THR A 270 17.56 -11.50 -20.27
C THR A 270 16.31 -11.89 -19.46
N ARG A 271 15.28 -11.05 -19.43
CA ARG A 271 14.02 -11.33 -18.70
C ARG A 271 13.26 -12.55 -19.25
N GLU A 272 13.52 -12.96 -20.49
CA GLU A 272 12.90 -14.16 -21.08
C GLU A 272 13.59 -15.45 -20.59
N TYR A 273 14.83 -15.34 -20.09
CA TYR A 273 15.68 -16.47 -19.71
C TYR A 273 16.02 -16.52 -18.22
N LEU A 274 15.83 -15.46 -17.46
CA LEU A 274 16.16 -15.40 -16.05
C LEU A 274 15.03 -14.69 -15.30
N GLU A 275 14.23 -15.48 -14.57
CA GLU A 275 13.12 -14.99 -13.76
C GLU A 275 13.21 -15.42 -12.29
N SER A 276 12.44 -14.75 -11.43
CA SER A 276 12.28 -15.12 -10.02
C SER A 276 10.81 -15.18 -9.65
N SER A 277 10.16 -16.31 -9.95
CA SER A 277 8.71 -16.48 -9.75
C SER A 277 8.32 -17.08 -8.40
N ARG A 278 9.29 -17.46 -7.56
CA ARG A 278 9.10 -18.19 -6.28
C ARG A 278 8.74 -19.66 -6.51
N THR A 279 8.95 -20.47 -5.47
CA THR A 279 8.86 -21.94 -5.56
C THR A 279 7.56 -22.45 -6.19
N PRO A 280 6.34 -22.00 -5.79
CA PRO A 280 5.11 -22.53 -6.38
C PRO A 280 4.98 -22.29 -7.87
N ASP A 281 5.31 -21.08 -8.34
CA ASP A 281 5.15 -20.70 -9.74
C ASP A 281 6.28 -21.21 -10.62
N ALA A 282 7.50 -21.38 -10.08
CA ALA A 282 8.58 -22.04 -10.79
C ALA A 282 8.21 -23.48 -11.16
N TYR A 283 7.55 -24.22 -10.25
CA TYR A 283 6.99 -25.55 -10.59
C TYR A 283 5.90 -25.49 -11.67
N ASN A 284 5.07 -24.45 -11.68
CA ASN A 284 4.06 -24.27 -12.73
C ASN A 284 4.72 -24.01 -14.09
N ARG A 285 5.76 -23.18 -14.11
CA ARG A 285 6.46 -22.76 -15.33
C ARG A 285 7.25 -23.91 -15.94
N ILE A 286 7.96 -24.72 -15.15
CA ILE A 286 8.66 -25.89 -15.70
C ILE A 286 7.68 -26.93 -16.27
N VAL A 287 6.53 -27.15 -15.62
CA VAL A 287 5.50 -28.08 -16.11
C VAL A 287 4.85 -27.59 -17.40
N LYS A 288 4.69 -26.27 -17.57
CA LYS A 288 4.19 -25.65 -18.81
C LYS A 288 5.22 -25.59 -19.93
N GLY A 289 6.51 -25.80 -19.62
CA GLY A 289 7.61 -25.61 -20.56
C GLY A 289 8.02 -24.15 -20.74
N ASP A 290 7.68 -23.27 -19.78
CA ASP A 290 8.10 -21.86 -19.73
C ASP A 290 9.48 -21.67 -19.05
N ALA A 291 9.98 -22.71 -18.38
CA ALA A 291 11.31 -22.79 -17.78
C ALA A 291 11.94 -24.14 -18.11
N ASP A 292 13.27 -24.18 -18.25
CA ASP A 292 14.03 -25.39 -18.54
C ASP A 292 14.66 -25.97 -17.26
N ILE A 293 15.10 -25.09 -16.35
CA ILE A 293 15.73 -25.46 -15.08
C ILE A 293 15.18 -24.56 -13.98
N ILE A 294 14.80 -25.17 -12.85
CA ILE A 294 14.34 -24.43 -11.68
C ILE A 294 15.18 -24.70 -10.44
N PHE A 295 15.42 -23.65 -9.65
CA PHE A 295 16.20 -23.71 -8.41
C PHE A 295 15.26 -23.53 -7.22
N VAL A 296 14.84 -24.65 -6.64
CA VAL A 296 13.72 -24.68 -5.70
C VAL A 296 13.95 -25.65 -4.55
N ALA A 297 13.22 -25.43 -3.46
CA ALA A 297 13.01 -26.45 -2.45
C ALA A 297 12.23 -27.65 -3.02
N GLN A 298 12.25 -28.77 -2.30
CA GLN A 298 11.52 -29.97 -2.72
C GLN A 298 10.02 -29.69 -2.93
N PRO A 299 9.38 -30.35 -3.91
CA PRO A 299 7.98 -30.12 -4.19
C PRO A 299 7.10 -30.75 -3.11
N SER A 300 6.00 -30.07 -2.81
CA SER A 300 4.88 -30.64 -2.08
C SER A 300 4.24 -31.81 -2.85
N GLY A 301 3.45 -32.64 -2.16
CA GLY A 301 2.69 -33.71 -2.80
C GLY A 301 1.77 -33.22 -3.93
N GLY A 302 1.18 -32.03 -3.77
CA GLY A 302 0.33 -31.42 -4.80
C GLY A 302 1.10 -31.00 -6.06
N GLN A 303 2.33 -30.49 -5.91
CA GLN A 303 3.19 -30.14 -7.05
C GLN A 303 3.64 -31.38 -7.82
N LYS A 304 3.98 -32.46 -7.11
CA LYS A 304 4.32 -33.75 -7.74
C LYS A 304 3.14 -34.29 -8.56
N LYS A 305 1.96 -34.33 -7.96
CA LYS A 305 0.73 -34.80 -8.62
C LYS A 305 0.41 -34.00 -9.89
N ARG A 306 0.57 -32.68 -9.86
CA ARG A 306 0.32 -31.80 -11.02
C ARG A 306 1.25 -32.11 -12.19
N ALA A 307 2.53 -32.38 -11.92
CA ALA A 307 3.48 -32.76 -12.95
C ALA A 307 3.11 -34.11 -13.59
N GLU A 308 2.75 -35.09 -12.75
CA GLU A 308 2.27 -36.42 -13.18
C GLU A 308 1.00 -36.33 -14.04
N GLU A 309 0.00 -35.56 -13.60
CA GLU A 309 -1.25 -35.32 -14.34
C GLU A 309 -1.00 -34.62 -15.70
N SER A 310 0.08 -33.86 -15.81
CA SER A 310 0.49 -33.19 -17.05
C SER A 310 1.38 -34.07 -17.94
N GLY A 311 1.66 -35.32 -17.54
CA GLY A 311 2.55 -36.22 -18.28
C GLY A 311 4.02 -35.80 -18.29
N ILE A 312 4.42 -34.87 -17.41
CA ILE A 312 5.79 -34.34 -17.33
C ILE A 312 6.56 -35.08 -16.24
N THR A 313 7.70 -35.67 -16.62
CA THR A 313 8.63 -36.26 -15.65
C THR A 313 9.67 -35.22 -15.24
N LEU A 314 9.61 -34.78 -13.99
CA LEU A 314 10.60 -33.84 -13.43
C LEU A 314 11.85 -34.58 -12.95
N LEU A 315 13.03 -34.07 -13.32
CA LEU A 315 14.31 -34.55 -12.82
C LEU A 315 14.76 -33.72 -11.61
N TYR A 316 15.10 -34.41 -10.52
CA TYR A 316 15.55 -33.77 -9.29
C TYR A 316 17.04 -33.98 -9.09
N THR A 317 17.81 -32.89 -9.00
CA THR A 317 19.25 -32.94 -8.76
C THR A 317 19.59 -32.15 -7.50
N PRO A 318 19.95 -32.81 -6.39
CA PRO A 318 20.44 -32.12 -5.21
C PRO A 318 21.76 -31.40 -5.52
N PHE A 319 21.80 -30.07 -5.36
CA PHE A 319 22.99 -29.26 -5.66
C PHE A 319 23.51 -28.46 -4.47
N ALA A 320 22.66 -28.22 -3.45
CA ALA A 320 23.03 -27.48 -2.24
C ALA A 320 22.26 -27.99 -1.02
N ARG A 321 22.80 -27.71 0.16
CA ARG A 321 22.10 -27.79 1.44
C ARG A 321 21.99 -26.38 2.00
N GLU A 322 20.80 -25.97 2.37
CA GLU A 322 20.51 -24.67 2.95
C GLU A 322 20.21 -24.82 4.45
N ALA A 323 20.66 -23.85 5.25
CA ALA A 323 20.28 -23.77 6.66
C ALA A 323 19.05 -22.87 6.80
N PHE A 324 18.08 -23.29 7.60
CA PHE A 324 16.99 -22.41 8.01
C PHE A 324 17.47 -21.57 9.19
N VAL A 325 17.59 -20.26 8.99
CA VAL A 325 18.08 -19.33 10.02
C VAL A 325 16.94 -18.52 10.58
N PHE A 326 16.91 -18.39 11.90
CA PHE A 326 15.96 -17.53 12.60
C PHE A 326 16.66 -16.21 12.89
N ILE A 327 16.09 -15.12 12.38
CA ILE A 327 16.63 -13.78 12.54
C ILE A 327 15.63 -12.98 13.37
N VAL A 328 16.15 -12.22 14.33
CA VAL A 328 15.38 -11.25 15.11
C VAL A 328 15.81 -9.84 14.72
N ASN A 329 15.00 -8.84 15.06
CA ASN A 329 15.38 -7.43 14.89
C ASN A 329 16.69 -7.14 15.65
N ALA A 330 17.56 -6.30 15.09
CA ALA A 330 18.86 -5.95 15.69
C ALA A 330 18.77 -5.34 17.09
N ASP A 331 17.65 -4.69 17.42
CA ASP A 331 17.38 -4.10 18.74
C ASP A 331 16.86 -5.13 19.76
N ASN A 332 16.56 -6.36 19.33
CA ASN A 332 16.16 -7.44 20.23
C ASN A 332 17.40 -8.03 20.91
N PRO A 333 17.52 -7.99 22.26
CA PRO A 333 18.71 -8.46 22.96
C PRO A 333 18.85 -9.99 22.99
N VAL A 334 17.84 -10.75 22.53
CA VAL A 334 17.91 -12.21 22.44
C VAL A 334 18.94 -12.63 21.40
N ASN A 335 20.02 -13.23 21.85
CA ASN A 335 21.15 -13.65 21.01
C ASN A 335 21.13 -15.14 20.65
N SER A 336 20.28 -15.94 21.29
CA SER A 336 20.16 -17.37 21.05
C SER A 336 18.81 -17.89 21.53
N LEU A 337 18.31 -18.92 20.86
CA LEU A 337 17.09 -19.64 21.22
C LEU A 337 17.37 -21.13 21.14
N THR A 338 16.84 -21.88 22.09
CA THR A 338 16.80 -23.34 22.00
C THR A 338 15.77 -23.78 20.96
N GLU A 339 15.92 -24.99 20.41
CA GLU A 339 14.95 -25.53 19.45
C GLU A 339 13.52 -25.57 20.01
N GLN A 340 13.37 -25.90 21.30
CA GLN A 340 12.07 -25.91 21.95
C GLN A 340 11.45 -24.51 21.99
N GLN A 341 12.23 -23.48 22.36
CA GLN A 341 11.74 -22.10 22.34
C GLN A 341 11.32 -21.65 20.94
N VAL A 342 12.06 -22.04 19.90
CA VAL A 342 11.66 -21.77 18.51
C VAL A 342 10.31 -22.43 18.19
N ARG A 343 10.13 -23.71 18.56
CA ARG A 343 8.84 -24.42 18.36
C ARG A 343 7.70 -23.76 19.14
N ASP A 344 7.95 -23.35 20.37
CA ASP A 344 6.95 -22.70 21.21
C ASP A 344 6.57 -21.31 20.69
N ILE A 345 7.53 -20.57 20.11
CA ILE A 345 7.27 -19.30 19.44
C ILE A 345 6.37 -19.50 18.22
N PHE A 346 6.74 -20.37 17.28
CA PHE A 346 5.97 -20.57 16.03
C PHE A 346 4.64 -21.31 16.22
N SER A 347 4.45 -22.00 17.35
CA SER A 347 3.14 -22.57 17.73
C SER A 347 2.24 -21.59 18.48
N GLY A 348 2.76 -20.42 18.87
CA GLY A 348 2.03 -19.43 19.66
C GLY A 348 1.98 -19.73 21.16
N ALA A 349 2.72 -20.72 21.65
CA ALA A 349 2.85 -21.00 23.09
C ALA A 349 3.70 -19.92 23.81
N ILE A 350 4.72 -19.38 23.13
CA ILE A 350 5.47 -18.20 23.57
C ILE A 350 5.11 -17.03 22.65
N THR A 351 4.47 -16.01 23.22
CA THR A 351 4.00 -14.83 22.48
C THR A 351 4.71 -13.53 22.89
N ASN A 352 5.64 -13.57 23.84
CA ASN A 352 6.36 -12.38 24.33
C ASN A 352 7.85 -12.67 24.52
N TRP A 353 8.69 -11.75 24.03
CA TRP A 353 10.15 -11.85 24.07
C TRP A 353 10.71 -11.96 25.50
N ARG A 354 10.03 -11.38 26.50
CA ARG A 354 10.45 -11.47 27.92
C ARG A 354 10.55 -12.90 28.43
N THR A 355 9.76 -13.83 27.87
CA THR A 355 9.75 -15.24 28.24
C THR A 355 11.03 -15.96 27.84
N VAL A 356 11.78 -15.39 26.89
CA VAL A 356 13.04 -15.95 26.37
C VAL A 356 14.22 -15.00 26.58
N GLY A 357 14.11 -14.07 27.55
CA GLY A 357 15.20 -13.16 27.93
C GLY A 357 15.29 -11.87 27.10
N GLY A 358 14.25 -11.56 26.32
CA GLY A 358 14.12 -10.30 25.58
C GLY A 358 13.39 -9.21 26.37
N ASN A 359 13.09 -8.11 25.67
CA ASN A 359 12.28 -7.02 26.23
C ASN A 359 10.82 -7.46 26.45
N ASP A 360 10.07 -6.72 27.27
CA ASP A 360 8.61 -6.93 27.39
C ASP A 360 7.88 -6.41 26.14
N GLN A 361 7.93 -7.24 25.10
CA GLN A 361 7.42 -6.96 23.77
C GLN A 361 6.82 -8.23 23.19
N GLU A 362 5.67 -8.07 22.55
CA GLU A 362 5.00 -9.15 21.83
C GLU A 362 5.87 -9.66 20.67
N ILE A 363 5.87 -10.98 20.46
CA ILE A 363 6.57 -11.61 19.34
C ILE A 363 5.68 -11.51 18.11
N GLN A 364 6.26 -11.00 17.02
CA GLN A 364 5.62 -10.97 15.71
C GLN A 364 6.40 -11.93 14.81
N THR A 365 5.81 -13.09 14.52
CA THR A 365 6.37 -14.13 13.65
C THR A 365 5.99 -13.96 12.21
#